data_AF-A0A3S5D4C9-F1
#
_entry.id   AF-A0A3S5D4C9-F1
#
_cell.length_a   1.000
_cell.length_b   1.000
_cell.length_c   1.000
_cell.angle_alpha   90.00
_cell.angle_beta   90.00
_cell.angle_gamma   90.00
#
_symmetry.space_group_name_H-M   'P 1'
#
loop_
_entity.id
_entity.type
_entity.pdbx_description
1 polymer ?
#
loop_
_entity_poly.entity_id
_entity_poly.type
_entity_poly.pdbx_seq_one_letter_code
_entity_poly.pdbx_strand_id
1 'polypeptide(L)'
;MGLLNIIRRMHLREKLSIREIARRTGLSRNTVTKHLAANTIEPKFATPDRPSKLDPFAEKLAGWLKDGDEIRMLVRLDNHLKVS
;
A
#
# COMPACT_ATOMS: atom_id res chain seq x y z
N MET A 1 7.45 12.29 11.97
CA MET A 1 8.04 11.32 12.92
C MET A 1 7.00 10.24 13.21
N GLY A 2 7.21 9.00 12.76
CA GLY A 2 6.24 7.92 12.96
C GLY A 2 6.22 7.37 14.40
N LEU A 3 5.09 6.82 14.82
CA LEU A 3 4.87 6.22 16.16
C LEU A 3 5.96 5.20 16.54
N LEU A 4 6.44 4.41 15.57
CA LEU A 4 7.49 3.41 15.75
C LEU A 4 8.82 4.03 16.21
N ASN A 5 9.19 5.21 15.68
CA ASN A 5 10.42 5.90 16.05
C ASN A 5 10.36 6.41 17.48
N ILE A 6 9.18 6.85 17.94
CA ILE A 6 8.97 7.32 19.32
C ILE A 6 9.16 6.14 20.28
N ILE A 7 8.48 5.02 20.05
CA ILE A 7 8.58 3.81 20.88
C ILE A 7 10.03 3.31 20.97
N ARG A 8 10.76 3.25 19.85
CA ARG A 8 12.16 2.83 19.82
C ARG A 8 13.08 3.79 20.55
N ARG A 9 12.87 5.10 20.42
CA ARG A 9 13.66 6.10 21.16
C ARG A 9 13.50 5.91 22.66
N MET A 10 12.27 5.77 23.12
CA MET A 10 11.94 5.56 24.53
C MET A 10 12.58 4.27 25.08
N HIS A 11 12.59 3.18 24.31
CA HIS A 11 13.16 1.93 24.78
C HIS A 11 14.70 1.86 24.66
N LEU A 12 15.25 2.23 23.50
CA LEU A 12 16.67 2.03 23.20
C LEU A 12 17.55 3.12 23.80
N ARG A 13 17.09 4.39 23.75
CA ARG A 13 17.85 5.56 24.23
C ARG A 13 17.49 5.91 25.67
N GLU A 14 16.20 6.06 25.95
CA GLU A 14 15.73 6.47 27.29
C GLU A 14 15.62 5.29 28.27
N LYS A 15 15.89 4.05 27.81
CA LYS A 15 15.90 2.81 28.61
C LYS A 15 14.62 2.57 29.41
N LEU A 16 13.48 3.10 28.93
CA LEU A 16 12.20 2.93 29.59
C LEU A 16 11.69 1.50 29.45
N SER A 17 11.03 1.01 30.50
CA SER A 17 10.38 -0.29 30.48
C SER A 17 9.19 -0.30 29.51
N ILE A 18 8.88 -1.47 28.95
CA ILE A 18 7.73 -1.65 28.05
C ILE A 18 6.41 -1.17 28.70
N ARG A 19 6.25 -1.36 30.01
CA ARG A 19 5.06 -0.90 30.76
C ARG A 19 4.96 0.62 30.82
N GLU A 20 6.10 1.29 31.01
CA GLU A 20 6.14 2.75 31.04
C GLU A 20 5.81 3.34 29.67
N ILE A 21 6.34 2.74 28.61
CA ILE A 21 6.04 3.14 27.24
C ILE A 21 4.55 2.93 26.93
N ALA A 22 3.96 1.80 27.33
CA ALA A 22 2.53 1.55 27.18
C ALA A 22 1.68 2.62 27.90
N ARG A 23 2.03 2.99 29.15
CA ARG A 23 1.32 4.04 29.89
C ARG A 23 1.40 5.40 29.21
N ARG A 24 2.57 5.79 28.68
CA ARG A 24 2.76 7.10 28.03
C ARG A 24 2.16 7.18 26.64
N THR A 25 2.14 6.07 25.89
CA THR A 25 1.67 6.05 24.50
C THR A 25 0.20 5.65 24.37
N GLY A 26 -0.43 5.15 25.45
CA GLY A 26 -1.80 4.62 25.40
C GLY A 26 -1.93 3.30 24.65
N LEU A 27 -0.80 2.71 24.23
CA LEU A 27 -0.77 1.44 23.50
C LEU A 27 -0.78 0.26 24.48
N SER A 28 -1.35 -0.87 24.04
CA SER A 28 -1.22 -2.11 24.78
C SER A 28 0.25 -2.52 24.91
N ARG A 29 0.62 -3.17 26.02
CA ARG A 29 1.97 -3.74 26.21
C ARG A 29 2.35 -4.65 25.03
N ASN A 30 1.41 -5.45 24.52
CA ASN A 30 1.63 -6.35 23.40
C ASN A 30 1.97 -5.60 22.11
N THR A 31 1.31 -4.47 21.86
CA THR A 31 1.58 -3.62 20.71
C THR A 31 2.98 -3.02 20.79
N VAL A 32 3.39 -2.52 21.96
CA VAL A 32 4.75 -2.01 22.18
C VAL A 32 5.78 -3.11 21.96
N THR A 33 5.57 -4.32 22.51
CA THR A 33 6.47 -5.46 22.30
C THR A 33 6.59 -5.84 20.82
N LYS A 34 5.47 -5.92 20.09
CA LYS A 34 5.47 -6.19 18.64
C LYS A 34 6.24 -5.13 17.87
N HIS A 35 6.05 -3.85 18.20
CA HIS A 35 6.76 -2.75 17.55
C HIS A 35 8.27 -2.71 17.84
N LEU A 36 8.70 -3.18 19.01
CA LEU A 36 10.12 -3.32 19.35
C LEU A 36 10.76 -4.54 18.69
N ALA A 37 10.01 -5.64 18.52
CA ALA A 37 10.49 -6.84 17.83
C ALA A 37 10.56 -6.65 16.29
N ALA A 38 9.61 -5.90 15.74
CA ALA A 38 9.56 -5.55 14.32
C ALA A 38 10.62 -4.49 13.99
N ASN A 39 11.87 -4.90 13.73
CA ASN A 39 12.99 -3.98 13.50
C ASN A 39 12.89 -3.16 12.19
N THR A 40 12.20 -3.65 11.17
CA THR A 40 11.92 -2.92 9.91
C THR A 40 10.81 -3.63 9.17
N ILE A 41 9.55 -3.47 9.57
CA ILE A 41 8.45 -3.93 8.71
C ILE A 41 8.03 -2.71 7.90
N GLU A 42 8.52 -2.62 6.66
CA GLU A 42 7.76 -1.92 5.62
C GLU A 42 6.32 -2.41 5.76
N PRO A 43 5.33 -1.51 5.91
CA PRO A 43 3.95 -1.92 6.11
C PRO A 43 3.56 -2.87 4.98
N LYS A 44 3.57 -4.17 5.27
CA LYS A 44 3.02 -5.19 4.38
C LYS A 44 1.52 -4.99 4.46
N PHE A 45 1.00 -4.23 3.52
CA PHE A 45 -0.41 -4.26 3.21
C PHE A 45 -0.70 -5.70 2.82
N ALA A 46 -1.33 -6.44 3.73
CA ALA A 46 -1.85 -7.75 3.40
C ALA A 46 -2.93 -7.51 2.36
N THR A 47 -2.60 -7.70 1.09
CA THR A 47 -3.60 -7.88 0.05
C THR A 47 -4.24 -9.23 0.37
N PRO A 48 -5.47 -9.28 0.90
CA PRO A 48 -6.12 -10.57 1.11
C PRO A 48 -6.15 -11.33 -0.23
N ASP A 49 -5.84 -12.63 -0.21
CA ASP A 49 -5.95 -13.61 -1.32
C ASP A 49 -7.41 -13.84 -1.76
N ARG A 50 -8.26 -12.82 -1.61
CA ARG A 50 -9.63 -12.85 -2.08
C ARG A 50 -9.64 -12.48 -3.56
N PRO A 51 -10.40 -13.19 -4.40
CA PRO A 51 -10.63 -12.73 -5.76
C PRO A 51 -11.17 -11.31 -5.69
N SER A 52 -10.52 -10.42 -6.43
CA SER A 52 -10.93 -9.02 -6.50
C SER A 52 -12.35 -8.98 -7.06
N LYS A 53 -13.14 -7.97 -6.67
CA LYS A 53 -14.47 -7.74 -7.27
C LYS A 53 -14.41 -7.50 -8.79
N LEU A 54 -13.21 -7.27 -9.33
CA LEU A 54 -12.94 -6.99 -10.73
C LEU A 54 -12.54 -8.25 -11.51
N ASP A 55 -12.20 -9.35 -10.82
CA ASP A 55 -11.80 -10.60 -11.47
C ASP A 55 -12.90 -11.16 -12.39
N PRO A 56 -14.21 -11.11 -12.04
CA PRO A 56 -15.27 -11.52 -12.95
C PRO A 56 -15.39 -10.65 -14.22
N PHE A 57 -14.79 -9.46 -14.22
CA PHE A 57 -14.86 -8.50 -15.32
C PHE A 57 -13.56 -8.42 -16.12
N ALA A 58 -12.55 -9.23 -15.80
CA ALA A 58 -11.22 -9.17 -16.41
C ALA A 58 -11.28 -9.30 -17.95
N GLU A 59 -12.06 -10.24 -18.47
CA GLU A 59 -12.22 -10.43 -19.92
C GLU A 59 -12.90 -9.23 -20.60
N LYS A 60 -13.93 -8.67 -19.95
CA LYS A 60 -14.66 -7.51 -20.46
C LYS A 60 -13.79 -6.25 -20.49
N LEU A 61 -12.99 -6.04 -19.45
CA LEU A 61 -12.03 -4.94 -19.37
C LEU A 61 -10.90 -5.10 -20.39
N ALA A 62 -10.42 -6.32 -20.62
CA ALA A 62 -9.42 -6.61 -21.65
C ALA A 62 -9.97 -6.36 -23.06
N GLY A 63 -11.26 -6.66 -23.31
CA GLY A 63 -11.94 -6.31 -24.55
C GLY A 63 -11.99 -4.80 -24.78
N TRP A 64 -12.46 -4.04 -23.79
CA TRP A 64 -12.53 -2.58 -23.87
C TRP A 64 -11.17 -1.90 -24.07
N LEU A 65 -10.10 -2.48 -23.52
CA LEU A 65 -8.75 -1.95 -23.73
C LEU A 65 -8.30 -2.15 -25.19
N LYS A 66 -8.57 -3.32 -25.76
CA LYS A 66 -8.25 -3.62 -27.17
C LYS A 66 -9.07 -2.75 -28.12
N ASP A 67 -10.38 -2.64 -27.89
CA ASP A 67 -11.27 -1.82 -28.71
C ASP A 67 -10.90 -0.33 -28.62
N GLY A 68 -10.54 0.13 -27.42
CA GLY A 68 -10.08 1.50 -27.19
C GLY A 68 -8.75 1.81 -27.86
N ASP A 69 -7.81 0.87 -27.85
CA ASP A 69 -6.53 1.00 -28.58
C ASP A 69 -6.75 0.98 -30.10
N GLU A 70 -7.69 0.18 -30.60
CA GLU A 70 -8.04 0.12 -32.02
C GLU A 70 -8.68 1.43 -32.50
N ILE A 71 -9.61 1.99 -31.72
CA ILE A 71 -10.19 3.33 -31.97
C ILE A 71 -9.09 4.40 -31.91
N ARG A 72 -8.15 4.30 -30.97
CA ARG A 72 -7.05 5.25 -30.84
C ARG A 72 -6.06 5.15 -32.00
N MET A 73 -5.85 3.97 -32.57
CA MET A 73 -5.06 3.76 -33.80
C MET A 73 -5.78 4.31 -35.03
N LEU A 74 -7.10 4.11 -35.16
CA LEU A 74 -7.90 4.65 -36.26
C LEU A 74 -7.93 6.18 -36.26
N VAL A 75 -8.14 6.81 -35.09
CA VAL A 75 -8.07 8.27 -34.94
C VAL A 75 -6.66 8.81 -35.24
N ARG A 76 -5.61 8.04 -34.99
CA ARG A 76 -4.23 8.41 -35.32
C ARG A 76 -3.94 8.31 -36.83
N LEU A 77 -4.50 7.30 -37.52
CA LEU A 77 -4.35 7.13 -38.97
C LEU A 77 -5.14 8.19 -39.75
N ASP A 78 -6.36 8.52 -39.33
CA ASP A 78 -7.18 9.56 -39.97
C ASP A 78 -6.58 10.97 -39.84
N ASN A 79 -5.87 11.26 -38.74
CA ASN A 79 -5.16 12.52 -38.57
C ASN A 79 -3.91 12.64 -39.48
N HIS A 80 -3.31 11.53 -39.91
CA HIS A 80 -2.19 11.55 -40.85
C HIS A 80 -2.63 11.75 -42.31
N LEU A 81 -3.86 11.37 -42.66
CA LEU A 81 -4.41 11.51 -44.01
C LEU A 81 -5.01 12.90 -44.30
N LYS A 82 -5.19 13.74 -43.27
CA LYS A 82 -5.73 15.11 -43.40
C LYS A 82 -4.67 16.22 -43.48
N VAL A 83 -3.38 15.88 -43.47
CA VAL A 83 -2.26 16.85 -43.47
C VAL A 83 -1.44 16.82 -44.78
N SER A 84 -1.96 16.21 -45.85
CA SER A 84 -1.38 16.29 -47.21
C SER A 84 -2.28 17.05 -48.16
#